data_AF-A0A356VZI5-F1
#
_entry.id   AF-A0A356VZI5-F1
#
_cell.length_a   1.000
_cell.length_b   1.000
_cell.length_c   1.000
_cell.angle_alpha   90.00
_cell.angle_beta   90.00
_cell.angle_gamma   90.00
#
_symmetry.space_group_name_H-M   'P 1'
#
loop_
_entity.id
_entity.type
_entity.pdbx_description
1 polymer ?
#
loop_
_entity_poly.entity_id
_entity_poly.type
_entity_poly.pdbx_seq_one_letter_code
_entity_poly.pdbx_strand_id
1 'polypeptide(L)'
;MQTTLNRNGGAARDDGRAFAELLRELTLETVACEKTFRVVGGSAGGDELLRARRLGRLRERAGELGMEAGTFDARLRACGGDGAARSPDRPEWVAEGGGIDESAFCEAYRRGHGLRCISGAFYGPLGAVPDGKVKSEIQAELAPYFHSRLAARVNGLLEALRNCCYSEPPDPEPNVIHTANGELDIGAQGSFTFVPAFRFCLNRVAAEYHADAPKPELWLKFLNDLLYPEDIPTLQEFLGYCLVPTTKAQKMLMLIGSGGEGKSVAGAAAREVLGYENTASGRLNDLDENRFAAANLENRLLFLDDDLKTKAAEESAAVKEIITCGGRMSLERKGTQAHEGNMYCR
;
A
#
# COMPACT_ATOMS: atom_id res chain seq x y z
N MET A 1 -2.28 38.76 15.17
CA MET A 1 -0.92 38.26 15.46
C MET A 1 -0.94 36.75 15.26
N GLN A 2 -0.19 36.29 14.27
CA GLN A 2 -0.02 34.89 13.88
C GLN A 2 0.62 34.07 15.01
N THR A 3 0.28 32.80 15.11
CA THR A 3 1.30 31.78 15.39
C THR A 3 0.93 30.48 14.67
N THR A 4 1.90 30.03 13.89
CA THR A 4 1.84 28.99 12.86
C THR A 4 2.55 27.72 13.36
N LEU A 5 2.06 26.56 12.91
CA LEU A 5 2.77 25.28 12.65
C LEU A 5 3.61 24.61 13.75
N ASN A 6 3.27 23.35 14.09
CA ASN A 6 3.97 22.19 13.51
C ASN A 6 3.22 20.86 13.80
N ARG A 7 2.70 20.20 12.77
CA ARG A 7 2.13 18.84 12.80
C ARG A 7 3.08 17.94 12.00
N ASN A 8 3.96 17.23 12.69
CA ASN A 8 4.74 16.10 12.18
C ASN A 8 5.14 15.22 13.37
N GLY A 9 4.31 14.25 13.76
CA GLY A 9 4.61 13.40 14.92
C GLY A 9 3.71 12.19 15.16
N GLY A 10 2.80 11.85 14.24
CA GLY A 10 1.82 10.77 14.44
C GLY A 10 2.37 9.36 14.17
N ALA A 11 3.16 9.17 13.12
CA ALA A 11 3.56 7.84 12.63
C ALA A 11 4.53 7.08 13.57
N ALA A 12 5.35 7.79 14.35
CA ALA A 12 6.34 7.15 15.23
C ALA A 12 5.73 6.56 16.54
N ARG A 13 4.51 6.98 16.91
CA ARG A 13 3.89 6.54 18.18
C ARG A 13 3.19 5.18 18.08
N ASP A 14 2.64 4.85 16.91
CA ASP A 14 1.86 3.62 16.70
C ASP A 14 2.77 2.39 16.54
N ASP A 15 3.88 2.58 15.83
CA ASP A 15 4.90 1.56 15.57
C ASP A 15 5.62 1.08 16.85
N GLY A 16 5.57 1.88 17.93
CA GLY A 16 6.08 1.53 19.25
C GLY A 16 5.11 0.67 20.07
N ARG A 17 3.80 0.79 19.85
CA ARG A 17 2.77 0.06 20.59
C ARG A 17 2.64 -1.37 20.09
N ALA A 18 2.57 -1.56 18.78
CA ALA A 18 2.53 -2.88 18.15
C ALA A 18 3.77 -3.73 18.52
N PHE A 19 4.95 -3.11 18.54
CA PHE A 19 6.17 -3.81 18.96
C PHE A 19 6.17 -4.16 20.46
N ALA A 20 5.61 -3.31 21.32
CA ALA A 20 5.49 -3.58 22.76
C ALA A 20 4.45 -4.67 23.09
N GLU A 21 3.46 -4.88 22.22
CA GLU A 21 2.48 -5.98 22.32
C GLU A 21 3.12 -7.29 21.83
N LEU A 22 3.83 -7.26 20.70
CA LEU A 22 4.64 -8.39 20.23
C LEU A 22 5.59 -8.90 21.32
N LEU A 23 6.34 -8.01 21.99
CA LEU A 23 7.27 -8.39 23.06
C LEU A 23 6.60 -9.15 24.22
N ARG A 24 5.33 -8.87 24.53
CA ARG A 24 4.60 -9.53 25.61
C ARG A 24 4.18 -10.95 25.24
N GLU A 25 3.92 -11.20 23.96
CA GLU A 25 3.48 -12.50 23.44
C GLU A 25 4.64 -13.45 23.13
N LEU A 26 5.86 -12.94 23.05
CA LEU A 26 7.05 -13.76 22.82
C LEU A 26 7.35 -14.68 24.01
N THR A 27 7.67 -15.93 23.68
CA THR A 27 8.09 -16.99 24.60
C THR A 27 9.58 -17.25 24.44
N LEU A 28 10.17 -18.05 25.33
CA LEU A 28 11.60 -18.39 25.27
C LEU A 28 12.00 -19.02 23.91
N GLU A 29 11.08 -19.74 23.28
CA GLU A 29 11.31 -20.39 21.98
C GLU A 29 11.16 -19.41 20.81
N THR A 30 10.25 -18.43 20.91
CA THR A 30 9.93 -17.51 19.81
C THR A 30 10.71 -16.20 19.86
N VAL A 31 11.20 -15.78 21.03
CA VAL A 31 11.88 -14.48 21.22
C VAL A 31 13.16 -14.32 20.40
N ALA A 32 13.85 -15.42 20.13
CA ALA A 32 15.10 -15.46 19.36
C ALA A 32 15.01 -16.37 18.12
N CYS A 33 13.81 -16.49 17.54
CA CYS A 33 13.63 -17.24 16.30
C CYS A 33 13.76 -16.35 15.06
N GLU A 34 14.10 -16.97 13.93
CA GLU A 34 14.33 -16.28 12.66
C GLU A 34 13.14 -15.42 12.22
N LYS A 35 11.91 -15.89 12.44
CA LYS A 35 10.69 -15.14 12.09
C LYS A 35 10.60 -13.83 12.89
N THR A 36 10.88 -13.86 14.18
CA THR A 36 10.88 -12.67 15.05
C THR A 36 11.96 -11.68 14.64
N PHE A 37 13.15 -12.18 14.27
CA PHE A 37 14.22 -11.32 13.76
C PHE A 37 13.90 -10.69 12.40
N ARG A 38 13.21 -11.42 11.52
CA ARG A 38 12.74 -10.87 10.23
C ARG A 38 11.64 -9.84 10.42
N VAL A 39 10.72 -10.04 11.36
CA VAL A 39 9.67 -9.05 11.69
C VAL A 39 10.27 -7.77 12.26
N VAL A 40 11.27 -7.88 13.15
CA VAL A 40 11.96 -6.70 13.71
C VAL A 40 12.94 -6.06 12.74
N GLY A 41 13.56 -6.86 11.87
CA GLY A 41 14.51 -6.42 10.85
C GLY A 41 13.88 -5.92 9.55
N GLY A 42 12.62 -6.26 9.29
CA GLY A 42 11.88 -6.01 8.06
C GLY A 42 10.83 -4.90 8.14
N SER A 43 10.87 -4.04 9.16
CA SER A 43 10.05 -2.83 9.17
C SER A 43 10.42 -1.95 7.98
N ALA A 44 9.50 -1.81 7.04
CA ALA A 44 9.67 -1.01 5.84
C ALA A 44 10.02 0.45 6.21
N GLY A 45 11.16 0.94 5.72
CA GLY A 45 11.56 2.35 5.83
C GLY A 45 12.56 2.66 6.96
N GLY A 46 13.86 2.59 6.65
CA GLY A 46 14.79 3.70 6.89
C GLY A 46 15.05 4.26 8.30
N ASP A 47 15.05 3.46 9.37
CA ASP A 47 15.63 3.93 10.65
C ASP A 47 16.47 2.83 11.34
N GLU A 48 17.77 2.80 11.02
CA GLU A 48 18.77 1.89 11.60
C GLU A 48 18.80 2.01 13.14
N LEU A 49 18.46 3.19 13.67
CA LEU A 49 18.35 3.48 15.10
C LEU A 49 17.12 2.78 15.73
N LEU A 50 15.99 2.74 15.02
CA LEU A 50 14.78 2.04 15.47
C LEU A 50 15.01 0.52 15.48
N ARG A 51 15.70 -0.02 14.46
CA ARG A 51 16.10 -1.42 14.41
C ARG A 51 17.01 -1.79 15.59
N ALA A 52 18.05 -1.00 15.86
CA ALA A 52 18.94 -1.21 16.99
C ALA A 52 18.18 -1.17 18.34
N ARG A 53 17.25 -0.22 18.49
CA ARG A 53 16.41 -0.10 19.70
C ARG A 53 15.47 -1.30 19.89
N ARG A 54 14.85 -1.80 18.81
CA ARG A 54 13.97 -2.97 18.85
C ARG A 54 14.74 -4.26 19.16
N LEU A 55 15.93 -4.44 18.57
CA LEU A 55 16.82 -5.57 18.90
C LEU A 55 17.29 -5.53 20.35
N GLY A 56 17.62 -4.34 20.88
CA GLY A 56 17.96 -4.16 22.30
C GLY A 56 16.85 -4.61 23.25
N ARG A 57 15.59 -4.28 22.95
CA ARG A 57 14.42 -4.70 23.74
C ARG A 57 14.11 -6.19 23.61
N LEU A 58 14.32 -6.79 22.44
CA LEU A 58 14.23 -8.25 22.28
C LEU A 58 15.28 -8.98 23.12
N ARG A 59 16.51 -8.46 23.17
CA ARG A 59 17.60 -9.01 24.00
C ARG A 59 17.25 -8.94 25.48
N GLU A 60 16.69 -7.81 25.94
CA GLU A 60 16.20 -7.64 27.32
C GLU A 60 15.08 -8.65 27.64
N ARG A 61 14.08 -8.76 26.76
CA ARG A 61 12.97 -9.72 26.92
C ARG A 61 13.44 -11.17 26.93
N ALA A 62 14.43 -11.52 26.10
CA ALA A 62 15.02 -12.86 26.11
C ALA A 62 15.69 -13.18 27.46
N GLY A 63 16.37 -12.20 28.05
CA GLY A 63 16.94 -12.31 29.40
C GLY A 63 15.86 -12.50 30.48
N GLU A 64 14.77 -11.74 30.43
CA GLU A 64 13.62 -11.92 31.35
C GLU A 64 13.00 -13.32 31.27
N LEU A 65 12.98 -13.90 30.06
CA LEU A 65 12.45 -15.25 29.80
C LEU A 65 13.45 -16.37 30.17
N GLY A 66 14.65 -16.02 30.65
CA GLY A 66 15.66 -16.97 31.12
C GLY A 66 16.65 -17.43 30.04
N MET A 67 16.78 -16.72 28.92
CA MET A 67 17.78 -17.02 27.89
C MET A 67 19.17 -16.55 28.31
N GLU A 68 20.18 -17.42 28.20
CA GLU A 68 21.57 -17.02 28.40
C GLU A 68 22.01 -15.97 27.37
N ALA A 69 22.71 -14.92 27.83
CA ALA A 69 23.08 -13.77 27.00
C ALA A 69 23.80 -14.15 25.70
N GLY A 70 24.70 -15.13 25.74
CA GLY A 70 25.43 -15.61 24.56
C GLY A 70 24.57 -16.36 23.54
N THR A 71 23.45 -16.95 23.96
CA THR A 71 22.56 -17.74 23.10
C THR A 71 21.72 -16.85 22.19
N PHE A 72 21.23 -15.72 22.71
CA PHE A 72 20.50 -14.74 21.90
C PHE A 72 21.39 -14.20 20.77
N ASP A 73 22.62 -13.79 21.09
CA ASP A 73 23.57 -13.23 20.12
C ASP A 73 24.04 -14.29 19.13
N ALA A 74 24.15 -15.56 19.53
CA ALA A 74 24.44 -16.65 18.61
C ALA A 74 23.30 -16.90 17.62
N ARG A 75 22.03 -16.87 18.08
CA ARG A 75 20.85 -17.04 17.22
C ARG A 75 20.60 -15.84 16.31
N LEU A 76 20.83 -14.64 16.81
CA LEU A 76 20.79 -13.41 16.04
C LEU A 76 21.85 -13.45 14.93
N ARG A 77 23.10 -13.85 15.24
CA ARG A 77 24.17 -14.04 14.25
C ARG A 77 23.83 -15.12 13.22
N ALA A 78 23.23 -16.22 13.64
CA ALA A 78 22.76 -17.28 12.72
C ALA A 78 21.64 -16.80 11.78
N CYS A 79 20.85 -15.80 12.20
CA CYS A 79 19.80 -15.16 11.40
C CYS A 79 20.27 -13.89 10.68
N GLY A 80 21.57 -13.57 10.71
CA GLY A 80 22.16 -12.41 10.02
C GLY A 80 22.09 -11.07 10.77
N GLY A 81 21.85 -11.07 12.08
CA GLY A 81 21.87 -9.88 12.94
C GLY A 81 23.09 -9.86 13.87
N ASP A 82 23.56 -8.66 14.22
CA ASP A 82 24.88 -8.35 14.73
C ASP A 82 25.98 -8.62 13.71
N GLY A 83 26.42 -7.52 13.10
CA GLY A 83 27.67 -7.45 12.38
C GLY A 83 28.80 -7.98 13.26
N ALA A 84 29.15 -9.25 13.05
CA ALA A 84 30.53 -9.48 12.70
C ALA A 84 30.79 -8.54 11.53
N ALA A 85 31.79 -7.68 11.65
CA ALA A 85 32.41 -7.07 10.50
C ALA A 85 32.85 -8.20 9.56
N ARG A 86 31.91 -8.74 8.76
CA ARG A 86 32.22 -9.09 7.40
C ARG A 86 32.77 -7.78 6.87
N SER A 87 34.08 -7.74 6.63
CA SER A 87 34.63 -6.92 5.54
C SER A 87 33.52 -6.84 4.50
N PRO A 88 32.95 -5.67 4.16
CA PRO A 88 31.69 -5.59 3.44
C PRO A 88 31.87 -6.49 2.23
N ASP A 89 31.24 -7.68 2.29
CA ASP A 89 31.34 -8.63 1.20
C ASP A 89 30.55 -7.90 0.15
N ARG A 90 31.33 -7.26 -0.72
CA ARG A 90 30.89 -6.46 -1.82
C ARG A 90 29.71 -7.21 -2.44
N PRO A 91 28.51 -6.61 -2.48
CA PRO A 91 27.36 -7.30 -3.00
C PRO A 91 27.69 -7.87 -4.37
N GLU A 92 27.19 -9.06 -4.70
CA GLU A 92 27.52 -9.75 -5.95
C GLU A 92 27.26 -8.87 -7.18
N TRP A 93 26.34 -7.91 -7.07
CA TRP A 93 26.01 -6.95 -8.11
C TRP A 93 26.97 -5.76 -8.24
N VAL A 94 27.93 -5.58 -7.33
CA VAL A 94 29.00 -4.59 -7.46
C VAL A 94 30.19 -5.28 -8.13
N ALA A 95 30.32 -5.16 -9.45
CA ALA A 95 31.38 -5.82 -10.22
C ALA A 95 32.77 -5.27 -9.85
N GLU A 96 33.82 -6.12 -9.81
CA GLU A 96 35.16 -5.80 -9.29
C GLU A 96 35.76 -4.47 -9.76
N GLY A 97 35.51 -4.09 -11.02
CA GLY A 97 35.95 -2.84 -11.64
C GLY A 97 35.13 -1.58 -11.31
N GLY A 98 34.20 -1.62 -10.35
CA GLY A 98 33.38 -0.46 -9.96
C GLY A 98 32.17 -0.22 -10.87
N GLY A 99 31.71 -1.28 -11.55
CA GLY A 99 30.46 -1.33 -12.31
C GLY A 99 29.30 -1.88 -11.47
N ILE A 100 28.09 -1.79 -12.02
CA ILE A 100 26.90 -2.47 -11.48
C ILE A 100 26.55 -3.59 -12.45
N ASP A 101 26.44 -4.81 -11.96
CA ASP A 101 25.77 -5.89 -12.66
C ASP A 101 24.27 -5.71 -12.47
N GLU A 102 23.60 -5.22 -13.51
CA GLU A 102 22.17 -4.92 -13.49
C GLU A 102 21.33 -6.17 -13.24
N SER A 103 21.74 -7.33 -13.77
CA SER A 103 21.01 -8.59 -13.62
C SER A 103 21.07 -9.06 -12.17
N ALA A 104 22.26 -9.08 -11.58
CA ALA A 104 22.46 -9.47 -10.19
C ALA A 104 21.75 -8.49 -9.22
N PHE A 105 21.78 -7.18 -9.52
CA PHE A 105 21.05 -6.18 -8.73
C PHE A 105 19.54 -6.44 -8.78
N CYS A 106 18.99 -6.61 -9.98
CA CYS A 106 17.57 -6.87 -10.19
C CYS A 106 17.10 -8.14 -9.47
N GLU A 107 17.88 -9.22 -9.52
CA GLU A 107 17.55 -10.46 -8.81
C GLU A 107 17.57 -10.29 -7.29
N ALA A 108 18.59 -9.61 -6.75
CA ALA A 108 18.71 -9.33 -5.33
C ALA A 108 17.54 -8.47 -4.84
N TYR A 109 17.23 -7.40 -5.58
CA TYR A 109 16.15 -6.47 -5.26
C TYR A 109 14.78 -7.17 -5.33
N ARG A 110 14.51 -7.94 -6.39
CA ARG A 110 13.26 -8.72 -6.52
C ARG A 110 13.07 -9.70 -5.36
N ARG A 111 14.14 -10.38 -4.93
CA ARG A 111 14.10 -11.34 -3.82
C ARG A 111 13.85 -10.66 -2.47
N GLY A 112 14.41 -9.48 -2.25
CA GLY A 112 14.24 -8.72 -1.01
C GLY A 112 12.87 -8.04 -0.87
N HIS A 113 12.31 -7.56 -1.98
CA HIS A 113 11.15 -6.66 -1.96
C HIS A 113 9.85 -7.29 -2.48
N GLY A 114 9.91 -8.43 -3.18
CA GLY A 114 8.72 -9.09 -3.74
C GLY A 114 8.00 -8.25 -4.81
N LEU A 115 8.73 -7.35 -5.47
CA LEU A 115 8.18 -6.37 -6.40
C LEU A 115 7.75 -7.02 -7.72
N ARG A 116 6.61 -6.57 -8.25
CA ARG A 116 6.10 -6.89 -9.59
C ARG A 116 5.87 -5.61 -10.37
N CYS A 117 6.05 -5.66 -11.68
CA CYS A 117 5.75 -4.59 -12.62
C CYS A 117 4.59 -5.03 -13.49
N ILE A 118 3.45 -4.34 -13.40
CA ILE A 118 2.21 -4.66 -14.10
C ILE A 118 1.73 -3.39 -14.80
N SER A 119 1.51 -3.46 -16.11
CA SER A 119 1.17 -2.29 -16.94
C SER A 119 2.13 -1.10 -16.76
N GLY A 120 3.40 -1.37 -16.45
CA GLY A 120 4.42 -0.35 -16.19
C GLY A 120 4.39 0.28 -14.79
N ALA A 121 3.50 -0.15 -13.89
CA ALA A 121 3.46 0.29 -12.50
C ALA A 121 4.02 -0.79 -11.56
N PHE A 122 4.70 -0.38 -10.49
CA PHE A 122 5.25 -1.30 -9.51
C PHE A 122 4.24 -1.64 -8.41
N TYR A 123 4.23 -2.91 -8.00
CA TYR A 123 3.38 -3.45 -6.94
C TYR A 123 4.23 -4.32 -6.02
N GLY A 124 4.14 -4.06 -4.72
CA GLY A 124 4.68 -4.92 -3.67
C GLY A 124 3.59 -5.75 -3.01
N PRO A 125 3.92 -6.49 -1.93
CA PRO A 125 2.93 -7.27 -1.17
C PRO A 125 1.80 -6.41 -0.57
N LEU A 126 2.08 -5.13 -0.32
CA LEU A 126 1.16 -4.18 0.30
C LEU A 126 0.40 -3.30 -0.70
N GLY A 127 0.51 -3.56 -2.01
CA GLY A 127 -0.16 -2.78 -3.06
C GLY A 127 0.82 -1.99 -3.92
N ALA A 128 0.32 -0.93 -4.56
CA ALA A 128 1.11 -0.13 -5.49
C ALA A 128 2.28 0.58 -4.79
N VAL A 129 3.41 0.66 -5.50
CA VAL A 129 4.64 1.30 -5.04
C VAL A 129 5.00 2.40 -6.02
N PRO A 130 4.94 3.68 -5.61
CA PRO A 130 5.30 4.78 -6.50
C PRO A 130 6.76 4.71 -6.94
N ASP A 131 7.03 5.07 -8.20
CA ASP A 131 8.39 5.11 -8.75
C ASP A 131 9.38 5.90 -7.87
N GLY A 132 8.93 7.00 -7.26
CA GLY A 132 9.75 7.81 -6.37
C GLY A 132 10.26 7.04 -5.15
N LYS A 133 9.45 6.12 -4.62
CA LYS A 133 9.83 5.25 -3.51
C LYS A 133 10.88 4.22 -3.95
N VAL A 134 10.64 3.55 -5.08
CA VAL A 134 11.61 2.61 -5.68
C VAL A 134 12.94 3.31 -5.96
N LYS A 135 12.92 4.50 -6.56
CA LYS A 135 14.14 5.31 -6.80
C LYS A 135 14.89 5.64 -5.51
N SER A 136 14.17 6.02 -4.45
CA SER A 136 14.76 6.34 -3.15
C SER A 136 15.43 5.12 -2.52
N GLU A 137 14.81 3.94 -2.64
CA GLU A 137 15.35 2.68 -2.12
C GLU A 137 16.60 2.25 -2.90
N ILE A 138 16.56 2.26 -4.23
CA ILE A 138 17.74 1.99 -5.08
C ILE A 138 18.88 2.96 -4.72
N GLN A 139 18.59 4.25 -4.59
CA GLN A 139 19.62 5.23 -4.25
C GLN A 139 20.28 4.94 -2.90
N ALA A 140 19.49 4.54 -1.89
CA ALA A 140 20.00 4.17 -0.58
C ALA A 140 20.90 2.93 -0.64
N GLU A 141 20.55 1.93 -1.46
CA GLU A 141 21.35 0.72 -1.66
C GLU A 141 22.66 0.99 -2.44
N LEU A 142 22.66 1.94 -3.38
CA LEU A 142 23.84 2.31 -4.16
C LEU A 142 24.82 3.24 -3.42
N ALA A 143 24.31 4.10 -2.53
CA ALA A 143 25.11 5.16 -1.91
C ALA A 143 26.39 4.70 -1.18
N PRO A 144 26.44 3.53 -0.51
CA PRO A 144 27.68 3.04 0.12
C PRO A 144 28.81 2.70 -0.86
N TYR A 145 28.48 2.38 -2.11
CA TYR A 145 29.44 1.85 -3.09
C TYR A 145 29.74 2.84 -4.23
N PHE A 146 28.78 3.73 -4.55
CA PHE A 146 28.88 4.64 -5.69
C PHE A 146 28.71 6.09 -5.24
N HIS A 147 29.69 6.93 -5.58
CA HIS A 147 29.71 8.34 -5.19
C HIS A 147 29.51 9.29 -6.38
N SER A 148 29.34 8.76 -7.59
CA SER A 148 29.19 9.55 -8.82
C SER A 148 28.07 9.00 -9.72
N ARG A 149 27.39 9.94 -10.42
CA ARG A 149 26.30 9.65 -11.37
C ARG A 149 25.16 8.81 -10.78
N LEU A 150 24.89 8.92 -9.47
CA LEU A 150 23.86 8.14 -8.78
C LEU A 150 22.49 8.28 -9.45
N ALA A 151 22.05 9.50 -9.78
CA ALA A 151 20.75 9.71 -10.42
C ALA A 151 20.60 8.98 -11.76
N ALA A 152 21.65 8.94 -12.59
CA ALA A 152 21.63 8.22 -13.87
C ALA A 152 21.58 6.71 -13.65
N ARG A 153 22.35 6.18 -12.68
CA ARG A 153 22.35 4.77 -12.30
C ARG A 153 20.99 4.33 -11.75
N VAL A 154 20.40 5.14 -10.87
CA VAL A 154 19.06 4.89 -10.29
C VAL A 154 18.00 4.81 -11.38
N ASN A 155 17.99 5.76 -12.33
CA ASN A 155 17.01 5.72 -13.42
C ASN A 155 17.24 4.52 -14.36
N GLY A 156 18.49 4.17 -14.66
CA GLY A 156 18.79 2.98 -15.46
C GLY A 156 18.32 1.68 -14.79
N LEU A 157 18.60 1.53 -13.49
CA LEU A 157 18.14 0.37 -12.71
C LEU A 157 16.62 0.33 -12.55
N LEU A 158 15.94 1.46 -12.45
CA LEU A 158 14.48 1.48 -12.42
C LEU A 158 13.89 0.87 -13.69
N GLU A 159 14.41 1.26 -14.86
CA GLU A 159 13.96 0.71 -16.14
C GLU A 159 14.33 -0.77 -16.29
N ALA A 160 15.52 -1.17 -15.83
CA ALA A 160 15.89 -2.59 -15.75
C ALA A 160 14.93 -3.38 -14.83
N LEU A 161 14.54 -2.80 -13.69
CA LEU A 161 13.57 -3.39 -12.77
C LEU A 161 12.19 -3.55 -13.40
N ARG A 162 11.72 -2.58 -14.19
CA ARG A 162 10.44 -2.70 -14.91
C ARG A 162 10.40 -3.93 -15.80
N ASN A 163 11.51 -4.20 -16.50
CA ASN A 163 11.64 -5.35 -17.39
C ASN A 163 11.78 -6.66 -16.62
N CYS A 164 12.63 -6.72 -15.60
CA CYS A 164 12.91 -7.96 -14.87
C CYS A 164 11.78 -8.39 -13.93
N CYS A 165 11.00 -7.43 -13.41
CA CYS A 165 9.88 -7.68 -12.51
C CYS A 165 8.55 -7.75 -13.28
N TYR A 166 8.57 -7.75 -14.61
CA TYR A 166 7.36 -7.85 -15.42
C TYR A 166 6.52 -9.06 -15.01
N SER A 167 5.22 -8.81 -14.83
CA SER A 167 4.22 -9.81 -14.53
C SER A 167 2.94 -9.45 -15.27
N GLU A 168 2.21 -10.46 -15.71
CA GLU A 168 0.83 -10.28 -16.13
C GLU A 168 -0.03 -9.80 -14.94
N PRO A 169 -1.04 -8.96 -15.18
CA PRO A 169 -1.99 -8.58 -14.14
C PRO A 169 -2.75 -9.82 -13.66
N PRO A 170 -2.86 -10.05 -12.34
CA PRO A 170 -3.77 -11.08 -11.83
C PRO A 170 -5.22 -10.70 -12.14
N ASP A 171 -6.08 -11.71 -12.20
CA ASP A 171 -7.52 -11.51 -12.26
C ASP A 171 -8.00 -10.81 -10.97
N PRO A 172 -8.86 -9.78 -11.06
CA PRO A 172 -9.47 -9.19 -9.88
C PRO A 172 -10.28 -10.22 -9.09
N GLU A 173 -10.14 -10.21 -7.76
CA GLU A 173 -10.90 -11.09 -6.85
C GLU A 173 -12.12 -10.33 -6.27
N PRO A 174 -13.32 -10.40 -6.91
CA PRO A 174 -14.48 -9.59 -6.49
C PRO A 174 -15.10 -10.02 -5.16
N ASN A 175 -14.71 -11.19 -4.65
CA ASN A 175 -15.23 -11.77 -3.40
C ASN A 175 -14.19 -11.74 -2.29
N VAL A 176 -13.10 -10.97 -2.43
CA VAL A 176 -12.04 -10.87 -1.43
C VAL A 176 -11.76 -9.39 -1.17
N ILE A 177 -11.73 -9.02 0.11
CA ILE A 177 -11.25 -7.70 0.53
C ILE A 177 -9.85 -7.90 1.09
N HIS A 178 -8.83 -7.41 0.38
CA HIS A 178 -7.45 -7.45 0.87
C HIS A 178 -7.22 -6.28 1.83
N THR A 179 -7.09 -6.55 3.12
CA THR A 179 -6.90 -5.54 4.17
C THR A 179 -5.42 -5.36 4.51
N ALA A 180 -5.08 -4.37 5.34
CA ALA A 180 -3.71 -4.13 5.77
C ALA A 180 -3.13 -5.26 6.65
N ASN A 181 -3.99 -6.04 7.32
CA ASN A 181 -3.61 -7.12 8.23
C ASN A 181 -4.01 -8.54 7.76
N GLY A 182 -4.59 -8.68 6.57
CA GLY A 182 -4.99 -9.99 6.04
C GLY A 182 -5.95 -9.88 4.87
N GLU A 183 -6.86 -10.85 4.78
CA GLU A 183 -7.86 -10.95 3.73
C GLU A 183 -9.22 -11.31 4.34
N LEU A 184 -10.28 -10.76 3.76
CA LEU A 184 -11.65 -11.08 4.13
C LEU A 184 -12.34 -11.71 2.93
N ASP A 185 -12.54 -13.03 2.98
CA ASP A 185 -13.27 -13.77 1.96
C ASP A 185 -14.78 -13.59 2.17
N ILE A 186 -15.47 -13.22 1.10
CA ILE A 186 -16.92 -13.03 1.04
C ILE A 186 -17.54 -14.31 0.47
N GLY A 187 -18.17 -15.07 1.36
CA GLY A 187 -18.87 -16.30 1.00
C GLY A 187 -20.14 -16.05 0.17
N ALA A 188 -20.66 -17.09 -0.48
CA ALA A 188 -21.82 -17.01 -1.37
C ALA A 188 -23.10 -16.43 -0.73
N GLN A 189 -23.21 -16.46 0.60
CA GLN A 189 -24.34 -15.93 1.37
C GLN A 189 -24.02 -14.61 2.09
N GLY A 190 -22.88 -13.97 1.77
CA GLY A 190 -22.44 -12.73 2.44
C GLY A 190 -21.73 -12.96 3.79
N SER A 191 -21.39 -14.20 4.13
CA SER A 191 -20.57 -14.50 5.30
C SER A 191 -19.13 -14.04 5.08
N PHE A 192 -18.51 -13.41 6.08
CA PHE A 192 -17.11 -13.02 6.02
C PHE A 192 -16.22 -14.01 6.75
N THR A 193 -15.12 -14.42 6.12
CA THR A 193 -14.07 -15.25 6.75
C THR A 193 -12.76 -14.50 6.70
N PHE A 194 -12.18 -14.23 7.87
CA PHE A 194 -10.87 -13.59 7.94
C PHE A 194 -9.76 -14.63 7.79
N VAL A 195 -8.83 -14.35 6.87
CA VAL A 195 -7.66 -15.17 6.59
C VAL A 195 -6.41 -14.32 6.86
N PRO A 196 -5.54 -14.70 7.81
CA PRO A 196 -4.30 -13.98 8.09
C PRO A 196 -3.22 -14.33 7.04
N ALA A 197 -3.51 -14.02 5.77
CA ALA A 197 -2.64 -14.26 4.63
C ALA A 197 -2.49 -13.00 3.78
N PHE A 198 -1.38 -12.93 3.05
CA PHE A 198 -1.06 -11.81 2.16
C PHE A 198 -0.79 -12.34 0.76
N ARG A 199 -1.85 -12.67 0.02
CA ARG A 199 -1.74 -12.97 -1.40
C ARG A 199 -1.43 -11.68 -2.17
N PHE A 200 -0.79 -11.85 -3.32
CA PHE A 200 -0.53 -10.72 -4.21
C PHE A 200 -1.86 -10.21 -4.77
N CYS A 201 -2.10 -8.91 -4.66
CA CYS A 201 -3.30 -8.24 -5.14
C CYS A 201 -2.96 -6.82 -5.58
N LEU A 202 -3.80 -6.24 -6.44
CA LEU A 202 -3.59 -4.88 -6.95
C LEU A 202 -4.26 -3.81 -6.08
N ASN A 203 -5.22 -4.20 -5.24
CA ASN A 203 -6.19 -3.32 -4.59
C ASN A 203 -6.25 -3.49 -3.06
N ARG A 204 -5.11 -3.68 -2.39
CA ARG A 204 -5.05 -3.83 -0.93
C ARG A 204 -5.44 -2.53 -0.24
N VAL A 205 -6.50 -2.54 0.56
CA VAL A 205 -6.96 -1.36 1.30
C VAL A 205 -6.05 -1.08 2.50
N ALA A 206 -5.97 0.19 2.90
CA ALA A 206 -5.14 0.64 4.01
C ALA A 206 -5.70 0.27 5.39
N ALA A 207 -7.02 0.04 5.48
CA ALA A 207 -7.66 -0.34 6.74
C ALA A 207 -7.33 -1.79 7.16
N GLU A 208 -7.16 -1.98 8.46
CA GLU A 208 -7.10 -3.29 9.10
C GLU A 208 -8.52 -3.81 9.41
N TYR A 209 -8.69 -5.13 9.39
CA TYR A 209 -9.91 -5.78 9.84
C TYR A 209 -9.77 -6.26 11.29
N HIS A 210 -10.70 -5.83 12.13
CA HIS A 210 -10.84 -6.27 13.52
C HIS A 210 -12.26 -6.74 13.75
N ALA A 211 -12.45 -8.03 14.02
CA ALA A 211 -13.79 -8.62 14.16
C ALA A 211 -14.56 -8.08 15.39
N ASP A 212 -13.81 -7.63 16.40
CA ASP A 212 -14.29 -7.05 17.65
C ASP A 212 -14.18 -5.51 17.69
N ALA A 213 -13.98 -4.88 16.52
CA ALA A 213 -13.90 -3.43 16.43
C ALA A 213 -15.12 -2.76 17.11
N PRO A 214 -14.90 -1.75 17.98
CA PRO A 214 -15.99 -1.03 18.58
C PRO A 214 -16.79 -0.29 17.51
N LYS A 215 -18.08 -0.08 17.78
CA LYS A 215 -18.94 0.70 16.90
C LYS A 215 -18.33 2.10 16.67
N PRO A 216 -18.24 2.58 15.41
CA PRO A 216 -17.57 3.84 15.10
C PRO A 216 -18.51 5.03 15.40
N GLU A 217 -18.70 5.34 16.68
CA GLU A 217 -19.71 6.33 17.14
C GLU A 217 -19.52 7.73 16.51
N LEU A 218 -18.27 8.18 16.36
CA LEU A 218 -17.98 9.48 15.75
C LEU A 218 -18.39 9.53 14.27
N TRP A 219 -18.11 8.47 13.53
CA TRP A 219 -18.49 8.35 12.12
C TRP A 219 -20.01 8.32 11.96
N LEU A 220 -20.69 7.52 12.77
CA LEU A 220 -22.15 7.42 12.72
C LEU A 220 -22.83 8.72 13.13
N LYS A 221 -22.29 9.44 14.13
CA LYS A 221 -22.78 10.78 14.47
C LYS A 221 -22.62 11.73 13.29
N PHE A 222 -21.44 11.77 12.67
CA PHE A 222 -21.19 12.59 11.49
C PHE A 222 -22.17 12.27 10.35
N LEU A 223 -22.48 10.99 10.10
CA LEU A 223 -23.45 10.61 9.07
C LEU A 223 -24.88 11.08 9.41
N ASN A 224 -25.30 11.01 10.67
CA ASN A 224 -26.61 11.53 11.09
C ASN A 224 -26.69 13.06 11.00
N ASP A 225 -25.57 13.76 11.19
CA ASP A 225 -25.50 15.21 11.03
C ASP A 225 -25.47 15.63 9.54
N LEU A 226 -24.98 14.76 8.64
CA LEU A 226 -24.81 15.03 7.21
C LEU A 226 -26.02 14.60 6.35
N LEU A 227 -26.62 13.45 6.65
CA LEU A 227 -27.58 12.76 5.78
C LEU A 227 -28.92 12.54 6.47
N TYR A 228 -29.98 12.37 5.67
CA TYR A 228 -31.23 11.82 6.19
C TYR A 228 -31.02 10.36 6.63
N PRO A 229 -31.69 9.89 7.69
CA PRO A 229 -31.51 8.54 8.21
C PRO A 229 -31.64 7.43 7.17
N GLU A 230 -32.52 7.61 6.18
CA GLU A 230 -32.75 6.69 5.07
C GLU A 230 -31.61 6.62 4.04
N ASP A 231 -30.77 7.67 3.93
CA ASP A 231 -29.65 7.73 2.99
C ASP A 231 -28.35 7.14 3.57
N ILE A 232 -28.27 7.03 4.91
CA ILE A 232 -27.10 6.50 5.61
C ILE A 232 -26.76 5.06 5.17
N PRO A 233 -27.72 4.11 5.11
CA PRO A 233 -27.44 2.76 4.61
C PRO A 233 -26.94 2.77 3.17
N THR A 234 -27.52 3.59 2.29
CA THR A 234 -27.12 3.70 0.88
C THR A 234 -25.66 4.12 0.73
N LEU A 235 -25.21 5.14 1.48
CA LEU A 235 -23.80 5.53 1.48
C LEU A 235 -22.91 4.40 2.02
N GLN A 236 -23.29 3.76 3.12
CA GLN A 236 -22.50 2.67 3.71
C GLN A 236 -22.39 1.45 2.78
N GLU A 237 -23.47 1.08 2.10
CA GLU A 237 -23.50 0.03 1.09
C GLU A 237 -22.61 0.38 -0.10
N PHE A 238 -22.66 1.62 -0.58
CA PHE A 238 -21.78 2.08 -1.66
C PHE A 238 -20.31 2.05 -1.23
N LEU A 239 -19.98 2.48 -0.01
CA LEU A 239 -18.62 2.38 0.52
C LEU A 239 -18.16 0.93 0.69
N GLY A 240 -19.05 0.02 1.11
CA GLY A 240 -18.76 -1.42 1.15
C GLY A 240 -18.50 -2.00 -0.24
N TYR A 241 -19.30 -1.58 -1.24
CA TYR A 241 -19.07 -1.90 -2.64
C TYR A 241 -17.73 -1.34 -3.15
N CYS A 242 -17.26 -0.22 -2.60
CA CYS A 242 -15.95 0.36 -2.89
C CYS A 242 -14.75 -0.49 -2.41
N LEU A 243 -14.96 -1.52 -1.58
CA LEU A 243 -13.88 -2.37 -1.03
C LEU A 243 -13.46 -3.52 -1.96
N VAL A 244 -14.26 -3.87 -2.96
CA VAL A 244 -14.02 -5.01 -3.86
C VAL A 244 -13.80 -4.56 -5.30
N PRO A 245 -12.96 -5.22 -6.12
CA PRO A 245 -12.64 -4.75 -7.45
C PRO A 245 -13.71 -5.16 -8.48
N THR A 246 -14.90 -4.55 -8.41
CA THR A 246 -16.01 -4.87 -9.33
C THR A 246 -16.89 -3.67 -9.68
N THR A 247 -17.42 -3.67 -10.91
CA THR A 247 -18.41 -2.71 -11.42
C THR A 247 -19.80 -3.34 -11.65
N LYS A 248 -20.07 -4.52 -11.08
CA LYS A 248 -21.34 -5.27 -11.26
C LYS A 248 -22.61 -4.46 -10.97
N ALA A 249 -22.58 -3.51 -10.03
CA ALA A 249 -23.75 -2.69 -9.72
C ALA A 249 -24.02 -1.62 -10.79
N GLN A 250 -23.00 -1.26 -11.59
CA GLN A 250 -23.04 -0.18 -12.57
C GLN A 250 -23.58 1.12 -11.98
N LYS A 251 -23.10 1.47 -10.77
CA LYS A 251 -23.51 2.65 -10.00
C LYS A 251 -22.32 3.56 -9.74
N MET A 252 -22.59 4.85 -9.77
CA MET A 252 -21.80 5.91 -9.13
C MET A 252 -22.65 6.57 -8.04
N LEU A 253 -22.02 7.20 -7.05
CA LEU A 253 -22.70 7.92 -5.98
C LEU A 253 -22.46 9.42 -6.10
N MET A 254 -23.52 10.21 -5.93
CA MET A 254 -23.43 11.66 -5.80
C MET A 254 -23.98 12.09 -4.45
N LEU A 255 -23.18 12.85 -3.70
CA LEU A 255 -23.64 13.53 -2.49
C LEU A 255 -23.99 14.97 -2.85
N ILE A 256 -25.29 15.29 -2.86
CA ILE A 256 -25.80 16.60 -3.27
C ILE A 256 -26.18 17.41 -2.03
N GLY A 257 -25.71 18.65 -1.95
CA GLY A 257 -26.08 19.59 -0.89
C GLY A 257 -25.30 20.90 -1.00
N SER A 258 -25.49 21.82 -0.07
CA SER A 258 -24.82 23.13 -0.09
C SER A 258 -23.35 23.02 0.29
N GLY A 259 -22.51 23.96 -0.17
CA GLY A 259 -21.09 23.97 0.20
C GLY A 259 -20.89 24.07 1.72
N GLY A 260 -19.88 23.37 2.26
CA GLY A 260 -19.50 23.47 3.68
C GLY A 260 -20.22 22.53 4.65
N GLU A 261 -21.08 21.64 4.17
CA GLU A 261 -21.84 20.69 5.02
C GLU A 261 -21.05 19.44 5.43
N GLY A 262 -19.82 19.25 4.93
CA GLY A 262 -18.98 18.09 5.28
C GLY A 262 -18.97 16.95 4.27
N LYS A 263 -19.53 17.11 3.06
CA LYS A 263 -19.47 16.09 1.99
C LYS A 263 -18.06 15.60 1.68
N SER A 264 -17.10 16.52 1.53
CA SER A 264 -15.69 16.17 1.30
C SER A 264 -15.05 15.42 2.47
N VAL A 265 -15.61 15.50 3.69
CA VAL A 265 -15.15 14.70 4.83
C VAL A 265 -15.52 13.23 4.64
N ALA A 266 -16.68 12.92 4.07
CA ALA A 266 -17.06 11.54 3.74
C ALA A 266 -16.12 10.95 2.68
N GLY A 267 -15.79 11.72 1.63
CA GLY A 267 -14.80 11.34 0.63
C GLY A 267 -13.39 11.15 1.21
N ALA A 268 -12.98 12.03 2.14
CA ALA A 268 -11.71 11.90 2.85
C ALA A 268 -11.67 10.63 3.74
N ALA A 269 -12.74 10.34 4.47
CA ALA A 269 -12.82 9.12 5.28
C ALA A 269 -12.75 7.85 4.42
N ALA A 270 -13.45 7.83 3.28
CA ALA A 270 -13.36 6.73 2.32
C ALA A 270 -11.93 6.56 1.78
N ARG A 271 -11.25 7.67 1.48
CA ARG A 271 -9.84 7.66 1.04
C ARG A 271 -8.91 7.08 2.10
N GLU A 272 -9.09 7.40 3.37
CA GLU A 272 -8.26 6.83 4.45
C GLU A 272 -8.46 5.32 4.62
N VAL A 273 -9.70 4.83 4.48
CA VAL A 273 -10.00 3.38 4.55
C VAL A 273 -9.40 2.65 3.35
N LEU A 274 -9.62 3.16 2.15
CA LEU A 274 -9.14 2.53 0.91
C LEU A 274 -7.63 2.70 0.71
N GLY A 275 -7.05 3.79 1.20
CA GLY A 275 -5.66 4.16 0.95
C GLY A 275 -5.48 4.97 -0.34
N TYR A 276 -4.43 5.79 -0.35
CA TYR A 276 -4.12 6.68 -1.48
C TYR A 276 -3.91 5.93 -2.80
N GLU A 277 -3.26 4.77 -2.74
CA GLU A 277 -2.97 3.94 -3.93
C GLU A 277 -4.23 3.40 -4.62
N ASN A 278 -5.32 3.21 -3.87
CA ASN A 278 -6.60 2.71 -4.40
C ASN A 278 -7.57 3.82 -4.80
N THR A 279 -7.22 5.09 -4.58
CA THR A 279 -8.12 6.22 -4.80
C THR A 279 -7.51 7.19 -5.79
N ALA A 280 -8.31 7.74 -6.69
CA ALA A 280 -7.95 8.88 -7.51
C ALA A 280 -8.84 10.07 -7.15
N SER A 281 -8.37 11.28 -7.44
CA SER A 281 -9.17 12.48 -7.28
C SER A 281 -8.88 13.43 -8.44
N GLY A 282 -9.91 14.13 -8.90
CA GLY A 282 -9.82 14.99 -10.06
C GLY A 282 -11.19 15.51 -10.46
N ARG A 283 -11.27 16.15 -11.62
CA ARG A 283 -12.55 16.60 -12.19
C ARG A 283 -13.08 15.52 -13.12
N LEU A 284 -14.35 15.21 -12.98
CA LEU A 284 -15.04 14.24 -13.84
C LEU A 284 -14.95 14.64 -15.32
N ASN A 285 -15.03 15.92 -15.63
CA ASN A 285 -14.88 16.43 -17.01
C ASN A 285 -13.53 16.08 -17.65
N ASP A 286 -12.47 15.95 -16.85
CA ASP A 286 -11.15 15.59 -17.38
C ASP A 286 -11.18 14.17 -17.97
N LEU A 287 -12.10 13.30 -17.54
CA LEU A 287 -12.27 11.96 -18.08
C LEU A 287 -12.81 11.98 -19.52
N ASP A 288 -13.63 12.97 -19.88
CA ASP A 288 -14.13 13.15 -21.24
C ASP A 288 -13.15 13.98 -22.10
N GLU A 289 -12.52 15.00 -21.52
CA GLU A 289 -11.66 15.94 -22.26
C GLU A 289 -10.25 15.39 -22.54
N ASN A 290 -9.75 14.49 -21.69
CA ASN A 290 -8.41 13.93 -21.79
C ASN A 290 -8.45 12.42 -21.93
N ARG A 291 -8.15 11.94 -23.15
CA ARG A 291 -8.05 10.50 -23.47
C ARG A 291 -7.09 9.69 -22.58
N PHE A 292 -6.15 10.34 -21.89
CA PHE A 292 -5.23 9.68 -20.97
C PHE A 292 -5.71 9.64 -19.51
N ALA A 293 -6.79 10.35 -19.19
CA ALA A 293 -7.26 10.47 -17.80
C ALA A 293 -7.79 9.14 -17.26
N ALA A 294 -8.52 8.37 -18.07
CA ALA A 294 -9.02 7.05 -17.70
C ALA A 294 -7.88 6.07 -17.30
N ALA A 295 -6.72 6.16 -17.95
CA ALA A 295 -5.58 5.31 -17.60
C ALA A 295 -5.04 5.58 -16.18
N ASN A 296 -5.33 6.73 -15.58
CA ASN A 296 -4.98 6.99 -14.18
C ASN A 296 -5.87 6.22 -13.19
N LEU A 297 -7.02 5.72 -13.65
CA LEU A 297 -7.96 4.93 -12.85
C LEU A 297 -7.70 3.42 -12.94
N GLU A 298 -6.77 2.99 -13.79
CA GLU A 298 -6.37 1.57 -13.92
C GLU A 298 -6.00 1.02 -12.54
N ASN A 299 -6.59 -0.12 -12.20
CA ASN A 299 -6.43 -0.81 -10.91
C ASN A 299 -6.88 -0.03 -9.65
N ARG A 300 -7.49 1.15 -9.76
CA ARG A 300 -8.00 1.91 -8.61
C ARG A 300 -9.44 1.53 -8.28
N LEU A 301 -9.80 1.66 -7.00
CA LEU A 301 -11.13 1.35 -6.51
C LEU A 301 -12.10 2.54 -6.61
N LEU A 302 -11.66 3.75 -6.26
CA LEU A 302 -12.56 4.90 -6.12
C LEU A 302 -12.01 6.15 -6.80
N PHE A 303 -12.85 6.86 -7.55
CA PHE A 303 -12.58 8.20 -8.04
C PHE A 303 -13.41 9.23 -7.27
N LEU A 304 -12.76 10.29 -6.80
CA LEU A 304 -13.39 11.35 -6.02
C LEU A 304 -13.33 12.69 -6.78
N ASP A 305 -14.51 13.24 -7.07
CA ASP A 305 -14.66 14.62 -7.52
C ASP A 305 -15.41 15.42 -6.44
N ASP A 306 -14.68 16.30 -5.75
CA ASP A 306 -15.21 17.14 -4.66
C ASP A 306 -15.92 18.41 -5.17
N ASP A 307 -15.87 18.73 -6.47
CA ASP A 307 -16.40 19.97 -7.06
C ASP A 307 -17.21 19.69 -8.34
N LEU A 308 -17.97 18.58 -8.30
CA LEU A 308 -18.78 18.15 -9.44
C LEU A 308 -20.03 19.01 -9.61
N LYS A 309 -20.23 19.54 -10.81
CA LYS A 309 -21.54 20.08 -11.24
C LYS A 309 -22.42 18.94 -11.71
N THR A 310 -23.57 18.71 -11.07
CA THR A 310 -24.45 17.54 -11.29
C THR A 310 -24.76 17.25 -12.76
N LYS A 311 -25.00 18.29 -13.59
CA LYS A 311 -25.27 18.13 -15.03
C LYS A 311 -24.12 17.47 -15.81
N ALA A 312 -22.87 17.71 -15.41
CA ALA A 312 -21.72 17.19 -16.13
C ALA A 312 -21.59 15.67 -16.03
N ALA A 313 -21.98 15.09 -14.88
CA ALA A 313 -21.91 13.65 -14.69
C ALA A 313 -23.03 12.88 -15.40
N GLU A 314 -24.23 13.46 -15.56
CA GLU A 314 -25.32 12.83 -16.31
C GLU A 314 -24.99 12.70 -17.80
N GLU A 315 -24.21 13.64 -18.34
CA GLU A 315 -23.87 13.72 -19.76
C GLU A 315 -22.57 12.99 -20.11
N SER A 316 -21.68 12.75 -19.14
CA SER A 316 -20.38 12.13 -19.36
C SER A 316 -20.47 10.73 -19.98
N ALA A 317 -19.82 10.56 -21.13
CA ALA A 317 -19.73 9.27 -21.82
C ALA A 317 -18.66 8.40 -21.19
N ALA A 318 -17.52 8.99 -20.81
CA ALA A 318 -16.41 8.28 -20.17
C ALA A 318 -16.85 7.62 -18.86
N VAL A 319 -17.63 8.33 -18.02
CA VAL A 319 -18.13 7.76 -16.75
C VAL A 319 -19.07 6.59 -17.01
N LYS A 320 -19.99 6.70 -17.98
CA LYS A 320 -20.88 5.60 -18.36
C LYS A 320 -20.08 4.40 -18.82
N GLU A 321 -19.04 4.60 -19.61
CA GLU A 321 -18.17 3.52 -20.07
C GLU A 321 -17.44 2.88 -18.89
N ILE A 322 -16.81 3.67 -18.00
CA ILE A 322 -16.08 3.17 -16.82
C ILE A 322 -17.00 2.31 -15.93
N ILE A 323 -18.21 2.78 -15.62
CA ILE A 323 -19.11 2.03 -14.72
C ILE A 323 -19.78 0.83 -15.40
N THR A 324 -19.81 0.75 -16.74
CA THR A 324 -20.45 -0.35 -17.48
C THR A 324 -19.49 -1.31 -18.17
N CYS A 325 -18.19 -1.03 -18.20
CA CYS A 325 -17.16 -1.80 -18.93
C CYS A 325 -16.98 -3.25 -18.47
N GLY A 326 -17.59 -3.66 -17.35
CA GLY A 326 -17.54 -5.03 -16.88
C GLY A 326 -16.18 -5.47 -16.35
N GLY A 327 -15.28 -4.52 -16.04
CA GLY A 327 -13.99 -4.80 -15.40
C GLY A 327 -12.77 -4.55 -16.30
N ARG A 328 -12.96 -4.34 -17.61
CA ARG A 328 -11.86 -4.18 -18.58
C ARG A 328 -12.17 -3.03 -19.54
N MET A 329 -11.17 -2.22 -19.84
CA MET A 329 -11.32 -1.05 -20.73
C MET A 329 -10.04 -0.85 -21.55
N SER A 330 -10.17 -0.29 -22.76
CA SER A 330 -9.01 0.15 -23.54
C SER A 330 -8.45 1.43 -22.95
N LEU A 331 -7.18 1.43 -22.55
CA LEU A 331 -6.53 2.54 -21.87
C LEU A 331 -5.39 3.10 -22.73
N GLU A 332 -5.36 4.42 -22.86
CA GLU A 332 -4.27 5.14 -23.52
C GLU A 332 -3.38 5.83 -22.47
N ARG A 333 -2.06 5.66 -22.58
CA ARG A 333 -1.08 6.48 -21.85
C ARG A 333 -0.22 7.26 -22.83
N LYS A 334 0.25 8.43 -22.41
CA LYS A 334 1.09 9.28 -23.26
C LYS A 334 2.40 8.56 -23.60
N GLY A 335 2.65 8.35 -24.89
CA GLY A 335 3.88 7.74 -25.38
C GLY A 335 3.91 6.21 -25.36
N THR A 336 2.78 5.55 -25.07
CA THR A 336 2.63 4.09 -25.19
C THR A 336 1.50 3.74 -26.16
N GLN A 337 1.49 2.50 -26.63
CA GLN A 337 0.34 1.96 -27.35
C GLN A 337 -0.83 1.77 -26.39
N ALA A 338 -2.07 1.90 -26.90
CA ALA A 338 -3.26 1.54 -26.14
C ALA A 338 -3.22 0.05 -25.77
N HIS A 339 -3.64 -0.27 -24.55
CA HIS A 339 -3.72 -1.65 -24.06
C HIS A 339 -5.02 -1.88 -23.30
N GLU A 340 -5.41 -3.14 -23.17
CA GLU A 340 -6.58 -3.52 -22.37
C GLU A 340 -6.16 -3.65 -20.90
N GLY A 341 -6.73 -2.80 -20.03
CA GLY A 341 -6.41 -2.76 -18.61
C GLY A 341 -7.62 -3.04 -17.73
N ASN A 342 -7.36 -3.33 -16.45
CA ASN A 342 -8.42 -3.50 -15.47
C ASN A 342 -9.04 -2.15 -15.12
N MET A 343 -10.36 -2.08 -15.25
CA MET A 343 -11.16 -0.91 -14.93
C MET A 343 -12.31 -1.33 -14.02
N TYR A 344 -12.11 -1.13 -12.73
CA TYR A 344 -13.14 -1.36 -11.72
C TYR A 344 -13.34 -0.14 -10.84
N CYS A 345 -12.88 1.05 -11.27
CA CYS A 345 -13.06 2.28 -10.52
C CYS A 345 -14.54 2.70 -10.47
N ARG A 346 -14.97 3.31 -9.37
CA ARG A 346 -16.33 3.78 -9.13
C ARG A 346 -16.36 5.27 -8.90
#